data_AF-A0A2H9LLU0-F1
#
_entry.id   AF-A0A2H9LLU0-F1
#
_cell.length_a   1.000
_cell.length_b   1.000
_cell.length_c   1.000
_cell.angle_alpha   90.00
_cell.angle_beta   90.00
_cell.angle_gamma   90.00
#
_symmetry.space_group_name_H-M   'P 1'
#
loop_
_entity.id
_entity.type
_entity.pdbx_description
1 polymer ?
#
loop_
_entity_poly.entity_id
_entity_poly.type
_entity_poly.pdbx_seq_one_letter_code
_entity_poly.pdbx_strand_id
1 'polypeptide(L)'
;MHGAKERFSILWLLFTLGLFMWFLGEAIWAGYTLILNVEIPYPSVADVFWLGGYVPFFVALYLYVKTFGSALSRKTLAIFSTITVVSAILVSAALIAPTTQAETDLVTMVVDLTYPVLDLVLLSVSILGLLVFVKGNLKIMGPD
;
A
#
# COMPACT_ATOMS: atom_id res chain seq x y z
N MET A 1 4.79 -28.65 10.29
CA MET A 1 4.52 -28.32 8.87
C MET A 1 3.14 -27.70 8.62
N HIS A 2 2.11 -27.90 9.48
CA HIS A 2 0.77 -27.30 9.27
C HIS A 2 0.75 -25.76 9.33
N GLY A 3 1.42 -25.13 10.30
CA GLY A 3 1.32 -23.67 10.51
C GLY A 3 1.95 -22.78 9.44
N ALA A 4 2.94 -23.28 8.66
CA ALA A 4 3.56 -22.48 7.60
C ALA A 4 2.65 -22.36 6.36
N LYS A 5 1.97 -23.47 6.02
CA LYS A 5 1.01 -23.52 4.90
C LYS A 5 -0.20 -22.62 5.18
N GLU A 6 -0.71 -22.68 6.40
CA GLU A 6 -1.85 -21.86 6.84
C GLU A 6 -1.52 -20.36 6.84
N ARG A 7 -0.35 -19.96 7.35
CA ARG A 7 0.14 -18.57 7.26
C ARG A 7 0.25 -18.09 5.81
N PHE A 8 0.76 -18.93 4.92
CA PHE A 8 0.86 -18.60 3.51
C PHE A 8 -0.51 -18.44 2.86
N SER A 9 -1.48 -19.31 3.16
CA SER A 9 -2.86 -19.17 2.67
C SER A 9 -3.53 -17.87 3.14
N ILE A 10 -3.32 -17.48 4.41
CA ILE A 10 -3.85 -16.22 4.95
C ILE A 10 -3.24 -15.01 4.22
N LEU A 11 -1.94 -15.03 3.93
CA LEU A 11 -1.27 -13.97 3.16
C LEU A 11 -1.94 -13.77 1.79
N TRP A 12 -2.14 -14.86 1.05
CA TRP A 12 -2.78 -14.80 -0.26
C TRP A 12 -4.23 -14.35 -0.18
N LEU A 13 -4.99 -14.82 0.82
CA LEU A 13 -6.36 -14.38 1.02
C LEU A 13 -6.44 -12.88 1.27
N LEU A 14 -5.53 -12.32 2.08
CA LEU A 14 -5.47 -10.88 2.31
C LEU A 14 -5.08 -10.11 1.03
N PHE A 15 -4.11 -10.58 0.26
CA PHE A 15 -3.80 -9.97 -1.04
C PHE A 15 -4.99 -10.01 -1.99
N THR A 16 -5.69 -11.14 -2.08
CA THR A 16 -6.90 -11.28 -2.89
C THR A 16 -7.99 -10.32 -2.42
N LEU A 17 -8.20 -10.18 -1.11
CA LEU A 17 -9.17 -9.25 -0.56
C LEU A 17 -8.82 -7.79 -0.90
N GLY A 18 -7.55 -7.40 -0.78
CA GLY A 18 -7.10 -6.06 -1.18
C GLY A 18 -7.28 -5.80 -2.66
N LEU A 19 -6.92 -6.76 -3.53
CA LEU A 19 -7.15 -6.67 -4.96
C LEU A 19 -8.63 -6.63 -5.32
N PHE A 20 -9.47 -7.37 -4.61
CA PHE A 20 -10.91 -7.35 -4.82
C PHE A 20 -11.50 -5.99 -4.43
N MET A 21 -11.08 -5.41 -3.31
CA MET A 21 -11.45 -4.04 -2.95
C MET A 21 -10.99 -3.03 -4.01
N TRP A 22 -9.75 -3.14 -4.47
CA TRP A 22 -9.25 -2.29 -5.56
C TRP A 22 -10.10 -2.42 -6.82
N PHE A 23 -10.40 -3.65 -7.24
CA PHE A 23 -11.27 -3.93 -8.38
C PHE A 23 -12.66 -3.31 -8.24
N LEU A 24 -13.26 -3.32 -7.04
CA LEU A 24 -14.55 -2.65 -6.81
C LEU A 24 -14.45 -1.13 -6.99
N GLY A 25 -13.37 -0.51 -6.49
CA GLY A 25 -13.10 0.93 -6.71
C GLY A 25 -12.97 1.26 -8.20
N GLU A 26 -12.16 0.49 -8.92
CA GLU A 26 -11.99 0.62 -10.38
C GLU A 26 -13.32 0.41 -11.13
N ALA A 27 -14.13 -0.57 -10.74
CA ALA A 27 -15.41 -0.85 -11.38
C ALA A 27 -16.41 0.31 -11.19
N ILE A 28 -16.42 0.94 -10.01
CA ILE A 28 -17.25 2.13 -9.75
C ILE A 28 -16.75 3.29 -10.59
N TRP A 29 -15.45 3.57 -10.58
CA TRP A 29 -14.85 4.63 -11.38
C TRP A 29 -15.10 4.44 -12.88
N ALA A 30 -14.94 3.22 -13.39
CA ALA A 30 -15.23 2.86 -14.77
C ALA A 30 -16.73 3.04 -15.10
N GLY A 31 -17.63 2.74 -14.17
CA GLY A 31 -19.06 3.01 -14.33
C GLY A 31 -19.36 4.50 -14.54
N TYR A 32 -18.79 5.38 -13.71
CA TYR A 32 -18.94 6.83 -13.88
C TYR A 32 -18.30 7.33 -15.18
N THR A 33 -17.04 6.97 -15.41
CA THR A 33 -16.25 7.59 -16.48
C THR A 33 -16.53 6.96 -17.84
N LEU A 34 -16.56 5.63 -17.94
CA LEU A 34 -16.62 4.91 -19.21
C LEU A 34 -18.06 4.62 -19.67
N ILE A 35 -18.98 4.43 -18.73
CA ILE A 35 -20.39 4.12 -19.06
C ILE A 35 -21.22 5.41 -19.05
N LEU A 36 -21.18 6.17 -17.95
CA LEU A 36 -21.99 7.37 -17.79
C LEU A 36 -21.38 8.62 -18.43
N ASN A 37 -20.08 8.60 -18.78
CA ASN A 37 -19.33 9.74 -19.34
C ASN A 37 -19.44 11.01 -18.47
N VAL A 38 -19.42 10.82 -17.15
CA VAL A 38 -19.38 11.92 -16.19
C VAL A 38 -18.12 11.81 -15.34
N GLU A 39 -17.62 12.96 -14.90
CA GLU A 39 -16.55 12.97 -13.89
C GLU A 39 -17.07 12.34 -12.60
N ILE A 40 -16.26 11.45 -12.02
CA ILE A 40 -16.60 10.86 -10.73
C ILE A 40 -16.61 11.98 -9.66
N PRO A 41 -17.65 12.06 -8.82
CA PRO A 41 -17.64 13.00 -7.70
C PRO A 41 -16.45 12.70 -6.79
N TYR A 42 -15.66 13.71 -6.41
CA TYR A 42 -14.50 13.50 -5.56
C TYR A 42 -14.64 14.25 -4.23
N PRO A 43 -14.43 13.59 -3.07
CA PRO A 43 -14.27 12.15 -2.87
C PRO A 43 -15.54 11.34 -3.19
N SER A 44 -15.38 10.06 -3.46
CA SER A 44 -16.38 9.16 -4.06
C SER A 44 -16.63 7.88 -3.24
N VAL A 45 -17.63 7.09 -3.67
CA VAL A 45 -17.81 5.72 -3.16
C VAL A 45 -16.65 4.80 -3.55
N ALA A 46 -15.96 5.07 -4.67
CA ALA A 46 -14.78 4.29 -5.07
C ALA A 46 -13.64 4.46 -4.04
N ASP A 47 -13.50 5.64 -3.43
CA ASP A 47 -12.49 5.90 -2.40
C ASP A 47 -12.65 5.02 -1.17
N VAL A 48 -13.89 4.66 -0.80
CA VAL A 48 -14.14 3.71 0.29
C VAL A 48 -13.51 2.35 0.00
N PHE A 49 -13.58 1.90 -1.25
CA PHE A 49 -13.02 0.61 -1.68
C PHE A 49 -11.51 0.69 -1.90
N TRP A 50 -10.99 1.75 -2.53
CA TRP A 50 -9.55 1.94 -2.70
C TRP A 50 -8.84 2.07 -1.35
N LEU A 51 -9.31 2.98 -0.48
CA LEU A 51 -8.76 3.15 0.87
C LEU A 51 -8.94 1.89 1.73
N GLY A 52 -10.10 1.24 1.61
CA GLY A 52 -10.35 -0.06 2.27
C GLY A 52 -9.38 -1.15 1.83
N GLY A 53 -8.95 -1.15 0.57
CA GLY A 53 -7.97 -2.08 0.01
C GLY A 53 -6.57 -2.00 0.60
N TYR A 54 -6.15 -0.83 1.10
CA TYR A 54 -4.84 -0.70 1.77
C TYR A 54 -4.72 -1.54 3.03
N VAL A 55 -5.81 -1.68 3.81
CA VAL A 55 -5.81 -2.42 5.07
C VAL A 55 -5.36 -3.88 4.88
N PRO A 56 -6.01 -4.71 4.05
CA PRO A 56 -5.58 -6.07 3.84
C PRO A 56 -4.21 -6.16 3.16
N PHE A 57 -3.84 -5.21 2.28
CA PHE A 57 -2.47 -5.17 1.72
C PHE A 57 -1.40 -4.96 2.79
N PHE A 58 -1.59 -4.00 3.69
CA PHE A 58 -0.64 -3.76 4.78
C PHE A 58 -0.56 -4.95 5.73
N VAL A 59 -1.69 -5.56 6.08
CA VAL A 59 -1.70 -6.75 6.95
C VAL A 59 -0.98 -7.91 6.26
N ALA A 60 -1.22 -8.14 4.97
CA ALA A 60 -0.54 -9.18 4.21
C ALA A 60 0.98 -8.95 4.17
N LEU A 61 1.41 -7.75 3.77
CA LEU A 61 2.83 -7.41 3.68
C LEU A 61 3.53 -7.43 5.03
N TYR A 62 2.88 -6.94 6.09
CA TYR A 62 3.40 -7.02 7.45
C TYR A 62 3.62 -8.47 7.88
N LEU A 63 2.63 -9.33 7.69
CA LEU A 63 2.74 -10.76 8.03
C LEU A 63 3.82 -11.45 7.18
N TYR A 64 3.97 -11.07 5.92
CA TYR A 64 5.00 -11.59 5.02
C TYR A 64 6.39 -11.20 5.51
N VAL A 65 6.63 -9.90 5.73
CA VAL A 65 7.91 -9.40 6.26
C VAL A 65 8.19 -9.96 7.65
N LYS A 66 7.19 -10.13 8.51
CA LYS A 66 7.37 -10.75 9.83
C LYS A 66 7.77 -12.22 9.74
N THR A 67 7.20 -12.96 8.78
CA THR A 67 7.44 -14.40 8.62
C THR A 67 8.79 -14.68 7.97
N PHE A 68 9.19 -13.86 6.99
CA PHE A 68 10.38 -14.11 6.16
C PHE A 68 11.51 -13.07 6.39
N GLY A 69 11.28 -12.07 7.24
CA GLY A 69 12.18 -10.94 7.47
C GLY A 69 13.42 -11.23 8.31
N SER A 70 13.65 -12.47 8.75
CA SER A 70 14.94 -12.86 9.33
C SER A 70 16.11 -12.64 8.35
N ALA A 71 15.83 -12.48 7.05
CA ALA A 71 16.79 -12.11 6.02
C ALA A 71 17.16 -10.60 5.99
N LEU A 72 16.40 -9.74 6.68
CA LEU A 72 16.63 -8.30 6.71
C LEU A 72 17.41 -7.88 7.97
N SER A 73 18.36 -6.98 7.79
CA SER A 73 19.07 -6.36 8.92
C SER A 73 18.20 -5.26 9.54
N ARG A 74 18.36 -5.01 10.85
CA ARG A 74 17.72 -3.87 11.53
C ARG A 74 18.06 -2.52 10.86
N LYS A 75 19.29 -2.40 10.34
CA LYS A 75 19.74 -1.22 9.59
C LYS A 75 18.90 -1.02 8.32
N THR A 76 18.59 -2.08 7.59
CA THR A 76 17.74 -2.01 6.38
C THR A 76 16.35 -1.52 6.74
N LEU A 77 15.72 -2.08 7.78
CA LEU A 77 14.39 -1.65 8.22
C LEU A 77 14.38 -0.16 8.62
N ALA A 78 15.39 0.29 9.36
CA ALA A 78 15.50 1.69 9.79
C ALA A 78 15.70 2.66 8.62
N ILE A 79 16.50 2.29 7.61
CA ILE A 79 16.68 3.11 6.41
C ILE A 79 15.36 3.26 5.65
N PHE A 80 14.67 2.15 5.39
CA PHE A 80 13.39 2.19 4.68
C PHE A 80 12.35 2.98 5.44
N SER A 81 12.19 2.76 6.75
CA SER A 81 11.24 3.54 7.56
C SER A 81 11.56 5.05 7.55
N THR A 82 12.84 5.40 7.61
CA THR A 82 13.27 6.80 7.55
C THR A 82 12.94 7.43 6.20
N ILE A 83 13.24 6.72 5.10
CA ILE A 83 12.92 7.19 3.74
C ILE A 83 11.41 7.37 3.61
N THR A 84 10.60 6.39 4.03
CA THR A 84 9.14 6.49 3.98
C THR A 84 8.62 7.71 4.72
N VAL A 85 9.08 7.95 5.96
CA VAL A 85 8.62 9.09 6.77
C VAL A 85 9.05 10.42 6.15
N VAL A 86 10.30 10.53 5.70
CA VAL A 86 10.80 11.76 5.06
C VAL A 86 10.04 12.04 3.77
N SER A 87 9.85 11.02 2.91
CA SER A 87 9.07 11.16 1.68
C SER A 87 7.62 11.56 1.97
N ALA A 88 6.98 10.96 2.97
CA ALA A 88 5.61 11.29 3.35
C ALA A 88 5.48 12.74 3.80
N ILE A 89 6.43 13.23 4.61
CA ILE A 89 6.48 14.64 5.05
C ILE A 89 6.69 15.57 3.85
N LEU A 90 7.65 15.27 2.98
CA LEU A 90 7.96 16.11 1.82
C LEU A 90 6.79 16.19 0.84
N VAL A 91 6.16 15.06 0.53
CA VAL A 91 5.00 15.03 -0.37
C VAL A 91 3.81 15.75 0.26
N SER A 92 3.53 15.51 1.54
CA SER A 92 2.45 16.22 2.25
C SER A 92 2.70 17.73 2.25
N ALA A 93 3.93 18.17 2.55
CA ALA A 93 4.30 19.58 2.54
C ALA A 93 4.16 20.22 1.15
N ALA A 94 4.52 19.50 0.09
CA ALA A 94 4.37 19.95 -1.29
C ALA A 94 2.89 20.10 -1.71
N LEU A 95 1.99 19.29 -1.13
CA LEU A 95 0.56 19.32 -1.43
C LEU A 95 -0.22 20.39 -0.65
N ILE A 96 0.26 20.83 0.52
CA ILE A 96 -0.44 21.84 1.33
C ILE A 96 -0.69 23.15 0.55
N ALA A 97 0.32 23.66 -0.15
CA ALA A 97 0.22 24.93 -0.87
C ALA A 97 -0.82 24.90 -2.01
N PRO A 98 -0.84 23.91 -2.93
CA PRO A 98 -1.90 23.84 -3.94
C PRO A 98 -3.27 23.53 -3.34
N THR A 99 -3.38 22.69 -2.29
CA THR A 99 -4.69 22.36 -1.70
C THR A 99 -5.33 23.57 -1.01
N THR A 100 -4.53 24.38 -0.29
CA THR A 100 -5.05 25.56 0.42
C THR A 100 -5.41 26.70 -0.52
N GLN A 101 -4.70 26.87 -1.63
CA GLN A 101 -5.03 27.86 -2.66
C GLN A 101 -6.27 27.49 -3.47
N ALA A 102 -6.59 26.20 -3.57
CA ALA A 102 -7.76 25.71 -4.30
C ALA A 102 -9.09 25.82 -3.50
N GLU A 103 -9.07 26.40 -2.29
CA GLU A 103 -10.24 26.45 -1.38
C GLU A 103 -10.96 25.09 -1.22
N THR A 104 -10.19 23.99 -1.21
CA THR A 104 -10.74 22.64 -1.04
C THR A 104 -11.33 22.45 0.35
N ASP A 105 -12.44 21.72 0.43
CA ASP A 105 -13.04 21.37 1.70
C ASP A 105 -12.15 20.39 2.48
N LEU A 106 -12.39 20.29 3.79
CA LEU A 106 -11.56 19.48 4.70
C LEU A 106 -11.56 17.99 4.34
N VAL A 107 -12.66 17.45 3.79
CA VAL A 107 -12.74 16.02 3.46
C VAL A 107 -11.84 15.73 2.27
N THR A 108 -11.95 16.56 1.21
CA THR A 108 -11.08 16.49 0.03
C THR A 108 -9.61 16.58 0.42
N MET A 109 -9.23 17.57 1.25
CA MET A 109 -7.86 17.73 1.71
C MET A 109 -7.33 16.50 2.49
N VAL A 110 -8.16 15.91 3.36
CA VAL A 110 -7.77 14.71 4.12
C VAL A 110 -7.54 13.54 3.16
N VAL A 111 -8.42 13.34 2.18
CA VAL A 111 -8.30 12.26 1.20
C VAL A 111 -7.07 12.47 0.31
N ASP A 112 -6.85 13.68 -0.17
CA ASP A 112 -5.68 14.08 -0.98
C ASP A 112 -4.35 13.81 -0.29
N LEU A 113 -4.27 14.03 1.03
CA LEU A 113 -3.06 13.74 1.82
C LEU A 113 -2.95 12.26 2.19
N THR A 114 -4.09 11.56 2.34
CA THR A 114 -4.11 10.16 2.72
C THR A 114 -3.50 9.29 1.62
N TYR A 115 -3.89 9.48 0.36
CA TYR A 115 -3.40 8.65 -0.75
C TYR A 115 -1.87 8.59 -0.85
N PRO A 116 -1.15 9.72 -0.99
CA PRO A 116 0.30 9.68 -1.14
C PRO A 116 1.02 9.09 0.07
N VAL A 117 0.50 9.33 1.28
CA VAL A 117 1.08 8.76 2.50
C VAL A 117 0.92 7.24 2.50
N LEU A 118 -0.29 6.74 2.22
CA LEU A 118 -0.54 5.31 2.18
C LEU A 118 0.22 4.62 1.03
N ASP A 119 0.31 5.26 -0.14
CA ASP A 119 1.08 4.78 -1.29
C ASP A 119 2.56 4.65 -0.97
N LEU A 120 3.16 5.66 -0.34
CA LEU A 120 4.57 5.63 0.05
C LEU A 120 4.85 4.52 1.06
N VAL A 121 3.96 4.33 2.03
CA VAL A 121 4.06 3.21 2.98
C VAL A 121 3.93 1.88 2.24
N LEU A 122 2.94 1.75 1.36
CA LEU A 122 2.68 0.51 0.61
C LEU A 122 3.86 0.14 -0.29
N LEU A 123 4.37 1.10 -1.03
CA LEU A 123 5.55 0.96 -1.87
C LEU A 123 6.77 0.54 -1.04
N SER A 124 7.01 1.22 0.09
CA SER A 124 8.17 0.93 0.94
C SER A 124 8.15 -0.48 1.51
N VAL A 125 6.99 -0.92 2.04
CA VAL A 125 6.85 -2.28 2.58
C VAL A 125 6.85 -3.33 1.46
N SER A 126 6.33 -3.01 0.28
CA SER A 126 6.41 -3.89 -0.90
C SER A 126 7.85 -4.12 -1.35
N ILE A 127 8.68 -3.07 -1.37
CA ILE A 127 10.12 -3.20 -1.67
C ILE A 127 10.82 -4.05 -0.60
N LEU A 128 10.50 -3.86 0.69
CA LEU A 128 11.03 -4.72 1.75
C LEU A 128 10.63 -6.19 1.56
N GLY A 129 9.38 -6.45 1.17
CA GLY A 129 8.90 -7.79 0.82
C GLY A 129 9.67 -8.40 -0.35
N LEU A 130 9.93 -7.61 -1.41
CA LEU A 130 10.74 -8.05 -2.54
C LEU A 130 12.19 -8.36 -2.12
N LEU A 131 12.81 -7.52 -1.30
CA LEU A 131 14.17 -7.75 -0.79
C LEU A 131 14.28 -9.03 0.05
N VAL A 132 13.24 -9.31 0.85
CA VAL A 132 13.14 -10.57 1.59
C VAL A 132 13.10 -11.77 0.65
N PHE A 133 12.30 -11.70 -0.41
CA PHE A 133 12.20 -12.77 -1.42
C PHE A 133 13.56 -13.02 -2.10
N VAL A 134 14.21 -11.96 -2.57
CA VAL A 134 15.51 -12.06 -3.28
C VAL A 134 16.60 -12.64 -2.37
N LYS A 135 16.72 -12.13 -1.14
CA LYS A 135 17.73 -12.64 -0.18
C LYS A 135 17.44 -14.06 0.29
N GLY A 136 16.16 -14.43 0.42
CA GLY A 136 15.75 -15.79 0.74
C GLY A 136 16.26 -16.80 -0.29
N ASN A 137 16.13 -16.50 -1.58
CA ASN A 137 16.61 -17.36 -2.67
C ASN A 137 18.13 -17.46 -2.75
N LEU A 138 18.85 -16.35 -2.48
CA LEU A 138 20.33 -16.35 -2.46
C LEU A 138 20.90 -17.30 -1.39
N LYS A 139 20.19 -17.50 -0.27
CA LYS A 139 20.64 -18.38 0.81
C LYS A 139 20.48 -19.88 0.50
N ILE A 140 19.71 -20.24 -0.53
CA ILE A 140 19.47 -21.63 -0.97
C ILE A 140 20.50 -22.04 -2.04
N MET A 141 21.20 -21.09 -2.65
CA MET A 141 22.16 -21.30 -3.76
C MET A 141 23.62 -21.05 -3.39
N GLY A 142 23.93 -20.75 -2.12
CA GLY A 142 25.32 -20.61 -1.66
C GLY A 142 25.99 -21.98 -1.48
N PRO A 143 27.25 -22.16 -1.89
CA PRO A 143 28.00 -23.38 -1.59
C PRO A 143 28.34 -23.42 -0.09
N ASP A 144 28.20 -24.61 0.51
CA ASP A 144 28.55 -24.94 1.90
C ASP A 144 30.06 -24.74 2.18
#